data_AF-A0A1W1XNQ3-F1
#
_entry.id   AF-A0A1W1XNQ3-F1
#
_cell.length_a   1.000
_cell.length_b   1.000
_cell.length_c   1.000
_cell.angle_alpha   90.00
_cell.angle_beta   90.00
_cell.angle_gamma   90.00
#
_symmetry.space_group_name_H-M   'P 1'
#
loop_
_entity.id
_entity.type
_entity.pdbx_description
1 polymer ?
#
loop_
_entity_poly.entity_id
_entity_poly.type
_entity_poly.pdbx_seq_one_letter_code
_entity_poly.pdbx_strand_id
1 'polypeptide(L)' 'SGQVRVTTTMVNDEGQMIHIRNTSEPEPIHVQIYNALGLPRSPLKRVLSID' A
#
# COMPACT_ATOMS: atom_id res chain seq x y z
N SER A 1 12.00 -4.26 -13.74
CA SER A 1 10.85 -4.54 -12.88
C SER A 1 10.59 -3.28 -12.06
N GLY A 2 9.39 -3.10 -11.50
CA GLY A 2 9.01 -1.87 -10.81
C GLY A 2 8.11 -2.17 -9.62
N GLN A 3 7.95 -1.21 -8.71
CA GLN A 3 7.00 -1.34 -7.61
C GLN A 3 5.56 -1.19 -8.12
N VAL A 4 4.66 -2.05 -7.64
CA VAL A 4 3.26 -2.07 -8.07
C VAL A 4 2.34 -1.77 -6.89
N ARG A 5 1.29 -0.98 -7.15
CA ARG A 5 0.19 -0.74 -6.19
C ARG A 5 -1.12 -1.20 -6.80
N VAL A 6 -1.88 -1.98 -6.04
CA VAL A 6 -3.22 -2.45 -6.40
C VAL A 6 -4.23 -1.83 -5.45
N THR A 7 -5.32 -1.30 -6.02
CA THR A 7 -6.48 -0.84 -5.25
C THR A 7 -7.70 -1.63 -5.69
N THR A 8 -8.36 -2.26 -4.74
CA THR A 8 -9.57 -3.03 -4.94
C THR A 8 -10.70 -2.34 -4.20
N THR A 9 -11.77 -2.02 -4.91
CA THR A 9 -13.02 -1.52 -4.34
C THR A 9 -14.07 -2.61 -4.40
N MET A 10 -14.73 -2.85 -3.28
CA MET A 10 -15.79 -3.85 -3.13
C MET A 10 -17.00 -3.19 -2.48
N VAL A 11 -18.19 -3.67 -2.80
CA VAL A 11 -19.42 -3.33 -2.09
C VAL A 11 -19.91 -4.62 -1.45
N ASN A 12 -20.18 -4.59 -0.14
CA ASN A 12 -20.74 -5.76 0.55
C ASN A 12 -22.28 -5.80 0.42
N ASP A 13 -22.89 -6.87 0.91
CA ASP A 13 -24.34 -7.06 0.84
C ASP A 13 -25.13 -6.02 1.67
N GLU A 14 -24.47 -5.35 2.62
CA GLU A 14 -25.02 -4.22 3.40
C GLU A 14 -24.94 -2.88 2.64
N GLY A 15 -24.40 -2.87 1.42
CA GLY A 15 -24.21 -1.66 0.61
C GLY A 15 -23.02 -0.80 1.04
N GLN A 16 -22.17 -1.27 1.95
CA GLN A 16 -20.97 -0.55 2.40
C GLN A 16 -19.84 -0.69 1.37
N MET A 17 -19.14 0.40 1.12
CA MET A 17 -18.01 0.44 0.19
C MET A 17 -16.68 0.19 0.92
N ILE A 18 -16.03 -0.92 0.60
CA ILE A 18 -14.75 -1.35 1.17
C ILE A 18 -13.63 -1.02 0.17
N HIS A 19 -12.59 -0.34 0.65
CA HIS A 19 -11.40 0.00 -0.14
C HIS A 19 -10.17 -0.74 0.41
N ILE A 20 -9.67 -1.72 -0.36
CA ILE A 20 -8.45 -2.45 -0.03
C ILE A 20 -7.32 -1.92 -0.90
N ARG A 21 -6.21 -1.51 -0.29
CA ARG A 21 -5.00 -1.06 -0.99
C ARG A 21 -3.84 -1.94 -0.58
N ASN A 22 -3.14 -2.49 -1.56
CA ASN A 22 -1.92 -3.26 -1.34
C ASN A 22 -0.79 -2.72 -2.22
N THR A 23 0.44 -2.74 -1.71
CA THR A 23 1.63 -2.30 -2.46
C THR A 23 2.67 -3.40 -2.36
N SER A 24 3.33 -3.72 -3.47
CA SER A 24 4.45 -4.67 -3.46
C SER A 24 5.63 -4.09 -2.67
N GLU A 25 6.52 -4.97 -2.21
CA GLU A 25 7.78 -4.55 -1.61
C GLU A 25 8.58 -3.70 -2.62
N PRO A 26 9.21 -2.59 -2.17
CA PRO A 26 10.03 -1.76 -3.03
C PRO A 26 11.35 -2.47 -3.39
N GLU A 27 11.72 -2.43 -4.67
CA GLU A 27 13.05 -2.91 -5.10
C GLU A 27 14.20 -2.07 -4.50
N PRO A 28 15.44 -2.59 -4.45
CA PRO A 28 16.56 -1.91 -3.79
C PRO A 28 16.83 -0.48 -4.26
N ILE A 29 16.62 -0.17 -5.54
CA ILE A 29 16.79 1.19 -6.07
C ILE A 29 15.77 2.16 -5.48
N HIS A 30 14.51 1.73 -5.32
CA HIS A 30 13.47 2.54 -4.69
C HIS A 30 13.82 2.82 -3.23
N VAL A 31 14.35 1.81 -2.51
CA VAL A 31 14.80 1.97 -1.12
C VAL A 31 15.92 3.00 -1.00
N GLN A 32 16.89 3.00 -1.93
CA GLN A 32 17.97 4.01 -1.95
C GLN A 32 17.40 5.43 -2.13
N ILE A 33 16.47 5.60 -3.07
CA ILE A 33 15.80 6.89 -3.31
C ILE A 33 15.02 7.32 -2.07
N TYR A 34 14.23 6.44 -1.47
CA TYR A 34 13.46 6.76 -0.26
C TYR A 34 14.36 7.16 0.90
N ASN A 35 15.46 6.43 1.13
CA ASN A 35 16.41 6.79 2.18
C ASN A 35 17.06 8.16 1.91
N ALA A 36 17.46 8.43 0.66
CA ALA A 36 18.06 9.72 0.27
C ALA A 36 17.10 10.91 0.46
N LEU A 37 15.80 10.67 0.28
CA LEU A 37 14.74 11.67 0.48
C LEU A 37 14.17 11.69 1.91
N GLY A 38 14.63 10.81 2.80
CA GLY A 38 14.06 10.67 4.15
C GLY A 38 12.60 10.18 4.17
N LEU A 39 12.16 9.49 3.12
CA LEU A 39 10.79 8.99 2.98
C LEU A 39 10.62 7.59 3.59
N PRO A 40 9.43 7.28 4.14
CA PRO A 40 9.12 5.93 4.58
C PRO A 40 9.13 4.95 3.39
N ARG A 41 9.72 3.78 3.60
CA ARG A 41 9.85 2.74 2.56
C ARG A 41 8.52 2.09 2.18
N SER A 42 7.57 2.06 3.11
CA SER A 42 6.20 1.61 2.86
C SER A 42 5.25 2.81 2.88
N PRO A 43 4.52 3.08 1.77
CA PRO A 43 3.55 4.16 1.73
C PRO A 43 2.26 3.85 2.50
N LEU A 44 2.00 2.57 2.81
CA LEU A 44 0.81 2.14 3.54
C LEU A 44 1.18 1.83 5.00
N LYS A 45 0.42 2.42 5.93
CA LYS A 45 0.46 1.97 7.33
C LYS A 45 -0.18 0.59 7.40
N ARG A 46 0.48 -0.34 8.10
CA ARG A 46 -0.10 -1.66 8.40
C ARG A 46 -1.31 -1.47 9.30
N VAL A 47 -2.51 -1.73 8.78
CA VAL A 47 -3.74 -1.82 9.59
C VAL A 47 -3.71 -3.20 10.26
N LEU A 48 -3.59 -3.22 11.59
CA LEU A 48 -3.47 -4.46 12.38
C LEU A 48 -4.82 -5.03 12.82
N SER A 49 -5.86 -4.18 12.88
CA SER A 49 -7.24 -4.58 13.12
C SER A 49 -8.17 -3.67 12.32
N ILE A 50 -9.26 -4.27 11.83
CA ILE A 50 -10.46 -3.55 11.40
C ILE A 50 -11.46 -3.91 12.49
N ASP A 51 -11.86 -2.91 13.29
CA ASP A 51 -12.86 -3.06 14.36
C ASP A 51 -14.26 -3.24 13.77
#